data_AF-A0A8J6LJT2-F1
#
_entry.id   AF-A0A8J6LJT2-F1
#
_cell.length_a   1.000
_cell.length_b   1.000
_cell.length_c   1.000
_cell.angle_alpha   90.00
_cell.angle_beta   90.00
_cell.angle_gamma   90.00
#
_symmetry.space_group_name_H-M   'P 1'
#
loop_
_entity.id
_entity.type
_entity.pdbx_description
1 polymer ?
#
loop_
_entity_poly.entity_id
_entity_poly.type
_entity_poly.pdbx_seq_one_letter_code
_entity_poly.pdbx_strand_id
1 'polypeptide(L)'
;MVNTSVAREMDIAAQIAANVVADGTHLLWQGPQDQYKGPLLRVDRKKKVAVRGELWRAAGRDIPPGLVLRGICDRDECVAVAHSRLCVRTFGRPAASFDWYLKRLVPDGDCLIFPAKSNRVYLDGRKMPISRAVWEHAHGPAPTGWMVCHRCDRQHCGRLDHLYLALPGQRIRDSFDRQRFPLGEQVSQAKLTWAAVEHIRSSTETRETLARLYRVSPTTIYKVRTWKTWRTKPADDLPPEE
;
A
#
# COMPACT_ATOMS: atom_id res chain seq x y z
N MET A 1 -34.67 44.65 -35.74
CA MET A 1 -34.22 44.02 -34.48
C MET A 1 -34.14 42.53 -34.71
N VAL A 2 -32.92 42.01 -34.89
CA VAL A 2 -32.69 40.60 -35.20
C VAL A 2 -32.82 39.81 -33.90
N ASN A 3 -33.70 38.80 -33.92
CA ASN A 3 -34.07 37.98 -32.77
C ASN A 3 -32.83 37.25 -32.21
N THR A 4 -32.44 37.57 -30.98
CA THR A 4 -31.24 37.08 -30.28
C THR A 4 -31.31 35.62 -29.82
N SER A 5 -32.29 34.83 -30.30
CA SER A 5 -32.47 33.43 -29.88
C SER A 5 -31.85 32.39 -30.80
N VAL A 6 -31.04 32.79 -31.79
CA VAL A 6 -30.25 31.88 -32.65
C VAL A 6 -28.78 31.81 -32.19
N ALA A 7 -28.48 32.31 -30.99
CA ALA A 7 -27.15 32.20 -30.40
C ALA A 7 -26.97 30.84 -29.69
N ARG A 8 -26.43 29.90 -30.47
CA ARG A 8 -25.46 28.86 -30.04
C ARG A 8 -25.99 27.65 -29.28
N GLU A 9 -26.70 26.75 -29.96
CA GLU A 9 -26.39 25.32 -29.80
C GLU A 9 -25.17 25.02 -30.68
N MET A 10 -23.97 25.33 -30.18
CA MET A 10 -22.77 24.71 -30.76
C MET A 10 -22.83 23.22 -30.41
N ASP A 11 -22.62 22.36 -31.41
CA ASP A 11 -22.44 20.92 -31.19
C ASP A 11 -21.43 20.69 -30.05
N ILE A 12 -21.73 19.76 -29.14
CA ILE A 12 -20.89 19.43 -27.99
C ILE A 12 -19.47 19.11 -28.46
N ALA A 13 -19.33 18.41 -29.59
CA ALA A 13 -18.03 18.11 -30.17
C ALA A 13 -17.26 19.37 -30.58
N ALA A 14 -17.92 20.35 -31.19
CA ALA A 14 -17.31 21.63 -31.56
C ALA A 14 -16.88 22.45 -30.35
N GLN A 15 -17.69 22.47 -29.29
CA GLN A 15 -17.34 23.13 -28.02
C GLN A 15 -16.12 22.47 -27.36
N ILE A 16 -16.05 21.14 -27.41
CA ILE A 16 -14.91 20.40 -26.89
C ILE A 16 -13.65 20.73 -27.70
N ALA A 17 -13.72 20.62 -29.03
CA ALA A 17 -12.59 20.87 -29.92
C ALA A 17 -12.02 22.29 -29.76
N ALA A 18 -12.86 23.30 -29.58
CA ALA A 18 -12.44 24.68 -29.37
C ALA A 18 -11.65 24.92 -28.07
N ASN A 19 -11.70 23.99 -27.11
CA ASN A 19 -11.09 24.12 -25.79
C ASN A 19 -10.06 23.00 -25.52
N VAL A 20 -9.56 22.34 -26.57
CA VAL A 20 -8.53 21.30 -26.45
C VAL A 20 -7.28 21.75 -27.21
N VAL A 21 -6.13 21.67 -26.54
CA VAL A 21 -4.81 21.99 -27.10
C VAL A 21 -3.95 20.73 -27.10
N ALA A 22 -3.23 20.47 -28.20
CA ALA A 22 -2.32 19.33 -28.29
C ALA A 22 -0.99 19.63 -27.59
N ASP A 23 -0.47 18.67 -26.83
CA ASP A 23 0.85 18.72 -26.18
C ASP A 23 1.51 17.33 -26.25
N GLY A 24 2.30 17.10 -27.30
CA GLY A 24 2.89 15.79 -27.59
C GLY A 24 1.80 14.73 -27.78
N THR A 25 1.78 13.70 -26.93
CA THR A 25 0.75 12.65 -26.92
C THR A 25 -0.51 13.03 -26.15
N HIS A 26 -0.57 14.23 -25.55
CA HIS A 26 -1.69 14.70 -24.75
C HIS A 26 -2.62 15.60 -25.54
N LEU A 27 -3.89 15.58 -25.14
CA LEU A 27 -4.91 16.55 -25.55
C LEU A 27 -5.39 17.25 -24.28
N LEU A 28 -4.99 18.49 -24.06
CA LEU A 28 -5.19 19.22 -22.81
C LEU A 28 -6.44 20.10 -22.88
N TRP A 29 -7.39 19.85 -21.98
CA TRP A 29 -8.60 20.63 -21.80
C TRP A 29 -8.34 21.98 -21.12
N GLN A 30 -8.76 23.07 -21.76
CA GLN A 30 -8.61 24.44 -21.26
C GLN A 30 -9.88 24.97 -20.57
N GLY A 31 -10.93 24.16 -20.48
CA GLY A 31 -12.21 24.56 -19.90
C GLY A 31 -12.37 24.21 -18.42
N PRO A 32 -13.61 24.31 -17.89
CA PRO A 32 -13.89 24.03 -16.48
C PRO A 32 -13.55 22.60 -16.06
N GLN A 33 -13.22 22.44 -14.78
CA GLN A 33 -13.09 21.15 -14.12
C GLN A 33 -14.13 20.98 -13.01
N ASP A 34 -14.44 19.74 -12.64
CA ASP A 34 -15.22 19.45 -11.45
C ASP A 34 -14.37 19.56 -10.16
N GLN A 35 -15.01 19.35 -9.00
CA GLN A 35 -14.35 19.41 -7.69
C GLN A 35 -13.22 18.36 -7.50
N TYR A 36 -13.15 17.36 -8.38
CA TYR A 36 -12.12 16.32 -8.42
C TYR A 36 -11.12 16.54 -9.56
N LYS A 37 -11.08 17.75 -10.13
CA LYS A 37 -10.24 18.14 -11.27
C LYS A 37 -10.55 17.39 -12.57
N GLY A 38 -11.72 16.78 -12.70
CA GLY A 38 -12.18 16.14 -13.93
C GLY A 38 -12.59 17.16 -15.00
N PRO A 39 -12.09 17.06 -16.25
CA PRO A 39 -12.51 17.91 -17.37
C PRO A 39 -14.01 17.85 -17.64
N LEU A 40 -14.66 19.02 -17.60
CA LEU A 40 -16.11 19.14 -17.64
C LEU A 40 -16.54 20.27 -18.59
N LEU A 41 -17.47 19.97 -19.49
CA LEU A 41 -18.14 20.98 -20.31
C LEU A 41 -19.49 21.34 -19.68
N ARG A 42 -19.75 22.63 -19.51
CA ARG A 42 -21.06 23.17 -19.13
C ARG A 42 -21.84 23.49 -20.40
N VAL A 43 -22.73 22.60 -20.81
CA VAL A 43 -23.53 22.76 -22.05
C VAL A 43 -24.56 23.87 -21.87
N ASP A 44 -25.23 23.88 -20.72
CA ASP A 44 -26.13 24.96 -20.31
C ASP A 44 -26.13 25.12 -18.78
N ARG A 45 -27.06 25.92 -18.23
CA ARG A 45 -27.15 26.16 -16.78
C ARG A 45 -27.43 24.90 -15.95
N LYS A 46 -28.12 23.91 -16.52
CA LYS A 46 -28.54 22.66 -15.88
C LYS A 46 -27.71 21.46 -16.34
N LYS A 47 -27.25 21.44 -17.58
CA LYS A 47 -26.56 20.31 -18.21
C LYS A 47 -25.05 20.47 -18.19
N LYS A 48 -24.37 19.49 -17.62
CA LYS A 48 -22.91 19.35 -17.64
C LYS A 48 -22.56 17.95 -18.15
N VAL A 49 -21.51 17.86 -18.95
CA VAL A 49 -21.02 16.60 -19.51
C VAL A 49 -19.53 16.43 -19.24
N ALA A 50 -19.10 15.20 -18.96
CA ALA A 50 -17.69 14.88 -18.76
C ALA A 50 -16.99 14.80 -20.12
N VAL A 51 -15.99 15.66 -20.35
CA VAL A 51 -15.37 15.82 -21.67
C VAL A 51 -14.74 14.52 -22.16
N ARG A 52 -14.06 13.78 -21.27
CA ARG A 52 -13.49 12.46 -21.60
C ARG A 52 -14.55 11.48 -22.07
N GLY A 53 -15.74 11.50 -21.46
CA GLY A 53 -16.84 10.60 -21.81
C GLY A 53 -17.40 10.88 -23.20
N GLU A 54 -17.50 12.16 -23.58
CA GLU A 54 -17.92 12.57 -24.92
C GLU A 54 -16.89 12.15 -25.98
N LEU A 55 -15.60 12.41 -25.75
CA LEU A 55 -14.54 12.00 -26.68
C LEU A 55 -14.41 10.48 -26.80
N TRP A 56 -14.63 9.74 -25.72
CA TRP A 56 -14.63 8.28 -25.73
C TRP A 56 -15.73 7.72 -26.63
N ARG A 57 -16.95 8.25 -26.52
CA ARG A 57 -18.07 7.85 -27.38
C ARG A 57 -17.88 8.29 -28.82
N ALA A 58 -17.34 9.49 -29.05
CA ALA A 58 -17.00 9.98 -30.38
C ALA A 58 -15.96 9.08 -31.09
N ALA A 59 -15.09 8.40 -30.32
CA ALA A 59 -14.16 7.40 -30.82
C ALA A 59 -14.80 6.01 -31.08
N GLY A 60 -16.13 5.91 -31.07
CA GLY A 60 -16.87 4.67 -31.31
C GLY A 60 -16.82 3.66 -30.15
N ARG A 61 -16.52 4.11 -28.93
CA ARG A 61 -16.38 3.25 -27.75
C ARG A 61 -17.55 3.45 -26.78
N ASP A 62 -18.02 2.37 -26.19
CA ASP A 62 -19.07 2.42 -25.15
C ASP A 62 -18.47 2.51 -23.74
N ILE A 63 -19.28 3.00 -22.79
CA ILE A 63 -19.01 3.00 -21.35
C ILE A 63 -20.07 2.13 -20.69
N PRO A 64 -19.79 0.83 -20.45
CA PRO A 64 -20.75 -0.10 -19.87
C PRO A 64 -21.28 0.37 -18.50
N PRO A 65 -22.51 -0.01 -18.12
CA PRO A 65 -23.06 0.28 -16.80
C PRO A 65 -22.13 -0.15 -15.66
N GLY A 66 -21.95 0.73 -14.68
CA GLY A 66 -21.07 0.48 -13.51
C GLY A 66 -19.59 0.82 -13.72
N LEU A 67 -19.17 1.11 -14.95
CA LEU A 67 -17.83 1.61 -15.26
C LEU A 67 -17.81 3.14 -15.38
N VAL A 68 -16.64 3.72 -15.07
CA VAL A 68 -16.36 5.13 -15.24
C VAL A 68 -15.04 5.30 -15.98
N LEU A 69 -14.88 6.42 -16.67
CA LEU A 69 -13.66 6.76 -17.39
C LEU A 69 -12.72 7.56 -16.49
N ARG A 70 -11.46 7.13 -16.38
CA ARG A 70 -10.39 7.82 -15.64
C ARG A 70 -9.23 8.14 -16.57
N GLY A 71 -8.60 9.30 -16.37
CA GLY A 71 -7.28 9.56 -16.93
C GLY A 71 -6.23 8.65 -16.30
N ILE A 72 -5.28 8.18 -17.10
CA ILE A 72 -4.16 7.33 -16.64
C ILE A 72 -2.80 8.03 -16.72
N CYS A 73 -2.75 9.25 -17.25
CA CYS A 73 -1.58 10.12 -17.19
C CYS A 73 -1.65 11.05 -15.98
N ASP A 74 -0.57 11.79 -15.74
CA ASP A 74 -0.43 12.73 -14.61
C ASP A 74 -0.98 14.14 -14.87
N ARG A 75 -1.59 14.35 -16.04
CA ARG A 75 -2.27 15.59 -16.43
C ARG A 75 -3.77 15.51 -16.17
N ASP A 76 -4.25 16.22 -15.14
CA ASP A 76 -5.66 16.26 -14.73
C ASP A 76 -6.56 16.78 -15.88
N GLU A 77 -6.04 17.67 -16.70
CA GLU A 77 -6.67 18.29 -17.86
C GLU A 77 -6.63 17.41 -19.13
N CYS A 78 -5.86 16.32 -19.16
CA CYS A 78 -5.74 15.52 -20.37
C CYS A 78 -7.03 14.76 -20.68
N VAL A 79 -7.52 14.90 -21.91
CA VAL A 79 -8.73 14.27 -22.44
C VAL A 79 -8.45 13.31 -23.60
N ALA A 80 -7.18 13.00 -23.87
CA ALA A 80 -6.81 12.04 -24.89
C ALA A 80 -7.45 10.67 -24.62
N VAL A 81 -8.09 10.10 -25.64
CA VAL A 81 -8.76 8.79 -25.56
C VAL A 81 -7.76 7.69 -25.19
N ALA A 82 -6.56 7.73 -25.75
CA ALA A 82 -5.48 6.78 -25.43
C ALA A 82 -4.98 6.89 -23.98
N HIS A 83 -5.15 8.05 -23.35
CA HIS A 83 -4.78 8.30 -21.95
C HIS A 83 -5.98 8.17 -21.01
N SER A 84 -7.02 7.46 -21.44
CA SER A 84 -8.22 7.18 -20.65
C SER A 84 -8.44 5.67 -20.53
N ARG A 85 -8.85 5.20 -19.34
CA ARG A 85 -9.25 3.79 -19.12
C ARG A 85 -10.60 3.69 -18.44
N LEU A 86 -11.33 2.62 -18.75
CA LEU A 86 -12.50 2.22 -17.98
C LEU A 86 -12.04 1.60 -16.65
N CYS A 87 -12.70 1.98 -15.56
CA CYS A 87 -12.52 1.34 -14.27
C CYS A 87 -13.85 1.25 -13.52
N VAL A 88 -13.91 0.36 -12.53
CA VAL A 88 -15.04 0.33 -11.60
C VAL A 88 -15.12 1.63 -10.80
N ARG A 89 -16.35 2.12 -10.55
CA ARG A 89 -16.59 3.33 -9.76
C ARG A 89 -16.22 3.09 -8.30
N THR A 90 -15.01 3.47 -7.91
CA THR A 90 -14.60 3.53 -6.50
C THR A 90 -15.09 4.83 -5.88
N PHE A 91 -16.05 4.75 -4.95
CA PHE A 91 -16.41 5.87 -4.09
C PHE A 91 -15.32 6.05 -3.02
N GLY A 92 -14.82 7.28 -2.87
CA GLY A 92 -13.83 7.64 -1.85
C GLY A 92 -12.39 7.49 -2.32
N ARG A 93 -11.75 8.65 -2.52
CA ARG A 93 -10.39 8.89 -3.02
C ARG A 93 -10.21 8.59 -4.52
N PRO A 94 -9.54 9.47 -5.29
CA PRO A 94 -9.07 9.09 -6.61
C PRO A 94 -8.27 7.80 -6.46
N ALA A 95 -8.37 6.89 -7.43
CA ALA A 95 -7.38 5.83 -7.56
C ALA A 95 -6.05 6.56 -7.67
N ALA A 96 -5.33 6.71 -6.56
CA ALA A 96 -4.01 7.30 -6.56
C ALA A 96 -3.25 6.45 -7.57
N SER A 97 -2.81 7.06 -8.67
CA SER A 97 -1.89 6.40 -9.58
C SER A 97 -0.70 5.95 -8.76
N PHE A 98 -0.02 4.89 -9.17
CA PHE A 98 1.17 4.45 -8.44
C PHE A 98 2.18 5.60 -8.28
N ASP A 99 2.31 6.45 -9.30
CA ASP A 99 3.09 7.69 -9.31
C ASP A 99 2.73 8.66 -8.16
N TRP A 100 1.46 8.70 -7.75
CA TRP A 100 1.03 9.53 -6.62
C TRP A 100 1.70 9.10 -5.31
N TYR A 101 1.91 7.79 -5.12
CA TYR A 101 2.59 7.25 -3.95
C TYR A 101 4.10 7.44 -4.03
N LEU A 102 4.70 7.21 -5.21
CA LEU A 102 6.13 7.42 -5.42
C LEU A 102 6.57 8.86 -5.13
N LYS A 103 5.80 9.85 -5.62
CA LYS A 103 6.06 11.28 -5.39
C LYS A 103 6.00 11.71 -3.90
N ARG A 104 5.54 10.83 -3.01
CA ARG A 104 5.43 11.10 -1.56
C ARG A 104 6.46 10.36 -0.72
N LEU A 105 7.29 9.52 -1.33
CA LEU A 105 8.39 8.90 -0.60
C LEU A 105 9.40 9.98 -0.21
N VAL A 106 9.75 10.02 1.07
CA VAL A 106 10.73 10.97 1.62
C VAL A 106 12.04 10.23 1.91
N PRO A 107 13.20 10.79 1.54
CA PRO A 107 14.49 10.24 1.94
C PRO A 107 14.64 10.27 3.47
N ASP A 108 15.15 9.18 4.04
CA ASP A 108 15.51 9.02 5.45
C ASP A 108 16.68 8.04 5.53
N GLY A 109 17.89 8.59 5.59
CA GLY A 109 19.13 7.85 5.39
C GLY A 109 19.13 7.11 4.05
N ASP A 110 19.46 5.82 4.07
CA ASP A 110 19.39 4.95 2.90
C ASP A 110 17.97 4.49 2.54
N CYS A 111 16.93 4.95 3.23
CA CYS A 111 15.56 4.53 2.95
C CYS A 111 14.77 5.61 2.21
N LEU A 112 13.76 5.15 1.46
CA LEU A 112 12.70 5.99 0.91
C LEU A 112 11.42 5.68 1.67
N ILE A 113 11.02 6.54 2.59
CA ILE A 113 9.95 6.28 3.56
C ILE A 113 8.62 6.83 3.06
N PHE A 114 7.57 6.04 3.16
CA PHE A 114 6.20 6.51 2.95
C PHE A 114 5.68 7.21 4.22
N PRO A 115 5.44 8.53 4.22
CA PRO A 115 5.16 9.31 5.41
C PRO A 115 3.68 9.22 5.80
N ALA A 116 3.24 8.02 6.17
CA ALA A 116 1.88 7.75 6.61
C ALA A 116 1.86 6.87 7.85
N LYS A 117 0.80 6.98 8.66
CA LYS A 117 0.60 6.13 9.85
C LYS A 117 0.58 4.63 9.50
N SER A 118 0.06 4.27 8.34
CA SER A 118 0.03 2.89 7.85
C SER A 118 0.95 2.74 6.64
N ASN A 119 1.68 1.63 6.57
CA ASN A 119 2.45 1.24 5.39
C ASN A 119 1.58 0.62 4.28
N ARG A 120 0.24 0.74 4.36
CA ARG A 120 -0.69 0.20 3.36
C ARG A 120 -1.24 1.29 2.47
N VAL A 121 -1.28 0.99 1.17
CA VAL A 121 -1.78 1.84 0.10
C VAL A 121 -2.98 1.18 -0.59
N TYR A 122 -3.81 1.98 -1.26
CA TYR A 122 -4.87 1.50 -2.14
C TYR A 122 -4.50 1.75 -3.60
N LEU A 123 -4.36 0.67 -4.38
CA LEU A 123 -4.01 0.68 -5.79
C LEU A 123 -4.93 -0.27 -6.55
N ASP A 124 -5.50 0.22 -7.66
CA ASP A 124 -6.46 -0.53 -8.50
C ASP A 124 -7.57 -1.23 -7.68
N GLY A 125 -8.09 -0.53 -6.66
CA GLY A 125 -9.15 -1.04 -5.78
C GLY A 125 -8.69 -2.05 -4.71
N ARG A 126 -7.39 -2.37 -4.65
CA ARG A 126 -6.82 -3.33 -3.70
C ARG A 126 -6.01 -2.62 -2.63
N LYS A 127 -6.18 -3.04 -1.37
CA LYS A 127 -5.33 -2.59 -0.25
C LYS A 127 -4.12 -3.50 -0.13
N MET A 128 -2.92 -2.95 -0.23
CA MET A 128 -1.66 -3.71 -0.15
C MET A 128 -0.55 -2.92 0.56
N PRO A 129 0.49 -3.57 1.08
CA PRO A 129 1.68 -2.87 1.61
C PRO A 129 2.38 -2.04 0.52
N ILE A 130 2.99 -0.91 0.89
CA ILE A 130 3.76 -0.05 -0.01
C ILE A 130 4.91 -0.81 -0.67
N SER A 131 5.56 -1.74 0.04
CA SER A 131 6.61 -2.59 -0.51
C SER A 131 6.10 -3.45 -1.67
N ARG A 132 4.94 -4.08 -1.49
CA ARG A 132 4.32 -4.89 -2.54
C ARG A 132 3.89 -4.04 -3.73
N ALA A 133 3.33 -2.86 -3.47
CA ALA A 133 2.99 -1.92 -4.51
C ALA A 133 4.20 -1.50 -5.37
N VAL A 134 5.31 -1.16 -4.72
CA VAL A 134 6.58 -0.80 -5.39
C VAL A 134 7.13 -1.96 -6.21
N TRP A 135 7.18 -3.15 -5.63
CA TRP A 135 7.62 -4.34 -6.33
C TRP A 135 6.75 -4.64 -7.55
N GLU A 136 5.42 -4.64 -7.39
CA GLU A 136 4.50 -5.00 -8.46
C GLU A 136 4.50 -3.98 -9.60
N HIS A 137 4.78 -2.72 -9.31
CA HIS A 137 4.97 -1.70 -10.35
C HIS A 137 6.28 -1.91 -11.14
N ALA A 138 7.38 -2.20 -10.46
CA ALA A 138 8.70 -2.32 -11.10
C ALA A 138 8.91 -3.66 -11.83
N HIS A 139 8.34 -4.75 -11.29
CA HIS A 139 8.61 -6.12 -11.73
C HIS A 139 7.36 -6.89 -12.18
N GLY A 140 6.17 -6.29 -12.05
CA GLY A 140 4.90 -7.00 -12.24
C GLY A 140 4.48 -7.82 -11.02
N PRO A 141 3.33 -8.53 -11.11
CA PRO A 141 2.72 -9.21 -9.97
C PRO A 141 3.69 -10.15 -9.23
N ALA A 142 3.78 -10.00 -7.91
CA ALA A 142 4.55 -10.95 -7.10
C ALA A 142 3.90 -12.35 -7.22
N PRO A 143 4.68 -13.42 -7.44
CA PRO A 143 4.13 -14.76 -7.61
C PRO A 143 3.29 -15.20 -6.41
N THR A 144 2.26 -16.03 -6.66
CA THR A 144 1.38 -16.54 -5.61
C THR A 144 2.19 -17.27 -4.54
N GLY A 145 1.91 -16.98 -3.27
CA GLY A 145 2.63 -17.56 -2.12
C GLY A 145 3.94 -16.86 -1.75
N TRP A 146 4.42 -15.93 -2.57
CA TRP A 146 5.61 -15.13 -2.27
C TRP A 146 5.26 -13.84 -1.54
N MET A 147 6.18 -13.41 -0.69
CA MET A 147 6.12 -12.16 0.05
C MET A 147 7.19 -11.20 -0.45
N VAL A 148 6.88 -9.91 -0.48
CA VAL A 148 7.86 -8.84 -0.68
C VAL A 148 8.39 -8.42 0.68
N CYS A 149 9.67 -8.65 0.91
CA CYS A 149 10.38 -8.42 2.17
C CYS A 149 11.37 -7.27 2.06
N HIS A 150 11.74 -6.69 3.20
CA HIS A 150 12.69 -5.57 3.30
C HIS A 150 14.06 -6.07 3.76
N ARG A 151 15.13 -5.64 3.10
CA ARG A 151 16.51 -5.84 3.57
C ARG A 151 16.84 -4.91 4.75
N CYS A 152 16.26 -3.71 4.74
CA CYS A 152 16.49 -2.65 5.73
C CYS A 152 15.59 -2.72 6.97
N ASP A 153 14.66 -3.68 7.03
CA ASP A 153 13.74 -3.89 8.15
C ASP A 153 12.80 -2.71 8.51
N ARG A 154 12.70 -1.70 7.64
CA ARG A 154 11.77 -0.58 7.78
C ARG A 154 10.48 -0.84 6.99
N GLN A 155 9.36 -1.03 7.71
CA GLN A 155 8.07 -1.41 7.13
C GLN A 155 7.46 -0.40 6.14
N HIS A 156 7.82 0.88 6.27
CA HIS A 156 7.36 1.98 5.40
C HIS A 156 8.32 2.29 4.25
N CYS A 157 9.45 1.57 4.16
CA CYS A 157 10.40 1.78 3.09
C CYS A 157 9.85 1.26 1.75
N GLY A 158 9.94 2.11 0.73
CA GLY A 158 9.57 1.85 -0.66
C GLY A 158 10.76 1.97 -1.62
N ARG A 159 12.01 1.95 -1.15
CA ARG A 159 13.19 1.88 -2.03
C ARG A 159 13.25 0.49 -2.65
N LEU A 160 13.20 0.41 -3.99
CA LEU A 160 13.12 -0.87 -4.72
C LEU A 160 14.30 -1.80 -4.39
N ASP A 161 15.53 -1.26 -4.33
CA ASP A 161 16.75 -2.04 -4.05
C ASP A 161 16.76 -2.64 -2.63
N HIS A 162 15.92 -2.12 -1.74
CA HIS A 162 15.74 -2.66 -0.39
C HIS A 162 14.71 -3.78 -0.34
N LEU A 163 14.06 -4.13 -1.46
CA LEU A 163 13.02 -5.14 -1.54
C LEU A 163 13.53 -6.43 -2.18
N TYR A 164 12.96 -7.56 -1.76
CA TYR A 164 13.22 -8.86 -2.37
C TYR A 164 12.01 -9.79 -2.18
N LEU A 165 11.90 -10.80 -3.03
CA LEU A 165 10.91 -11.87 -2.88
C LEU A 165 11.43 -12.96 -1.95
N ALA A 166 10.60 -13.36 -1.00
CA ALA A 166 10.89 -14.47 -0.10
C ALA A 166 9.66 -15.37 0.05
N LEU A 167 9.91 -16.66 0.22
CA LEU A 167 8.91 -17.59 0.71
C LEU A 167 8.67 -17.40 2.22
N PRO A 168 7.50 -17.74 2.76
CA PRO A 168 7.22 -17.63 4.20
C PRO A 168 8.27 -18.32 5.07
N GLY A 169 8.78 -19.49 4.65
CA GLY A 169 9.83 -20.21 5.37
C GLY A 169 11.19 -19.48 5.38
N GLN A 170 11.54 -18.79 4.30
CA GLN A 170 12.76 -17.97 4.22
C GLN A 170 12.64 -16.74 5.12
N ARG A 171 11.47 -16.07 5.14
CA ARG A 171 11.22 -14.93 6.05
C ARG A 171 11.39 -15.33 7.53
N ILE A 172 10.94 -16.52 7.92
CA ILE A 172 11.12 -17.01 9.30
C ILE A 172 12.60 -17.23 9.60
N ARG A 173 13.34 -17.85 8.67
CA ARG A 173 14.78 -18.04 8.79
C ARG A 173 15.53 -16.71 8.90
N ASP A 174 15.27 -15.76 7.99
CA ASP A 174 15.86 -14.42 8.03
C ASP A 174 15.57 -13.69 9.36
N SER A 175 14.36 -13.86 9.92
CA SER A 175 14.02 -13.28 11.23
C SER A 175 14.79 -13.93 12.37
N PHE A 176 15.08 -15.22 12.28
CA PHE A 176 15.86 -15.97 13.26
C PHE A 176 17.35 -15.60 13.16
N ASP A 177 17.91 -15.60 11.95
CA ASP A 177 19.31 -15.26 11.68
C ASP A 177 19.63 -13.81 12.10
N ARG A 178 18.65 -12.91 11.98
CA ARG A 178 18.76 -11.52 12.44
C ARG A 178 18.38 -11.31 13.91
N GLN A 179 18.21 -12.37 14.70
CA GLN A 179 17.88 -12.32 16.13
C GLN A 179 16.63 -11.49 16.47
N ARG A 180 15.68 -11.35 15.53
CA ARG A 180 14.42 -10.60 15.72
C ARG A 180 13.24 -11.49 16.06
N PHE A 181 13.45 -12.81 16.09
CA PHE A 181 12.43 -13.73 16.56
C PHE A 181 12.39 -13.66 18.10
N PRO A 182 11.27 -13.29 18.73
CA PRO A 182 11.22 -13.16 20.18
C PRO A 182 11.45 -14.52 20.82
N LEU A 183 12.41 -14.59 21.74
CA LEU A 183 12.75 -15.80 22.49
C LEU A 183 12.56 -15.60 23.98
N GLY A 184 12.19 -16.67 24.68
CA GLY A 184 12.05 -16.66 26.14
C GLY A 184 11.06 -15.57 26.59
N GLU A 185 11.54 -14.65 27.43
CA GLU A 185 10.75 -13.57 28.02
C GLU A 185 10.39 -12.44 27.05
N GLN A 186 11.05 -12.37 25.88
CA GLN A 186 10.68 -11.43 24.82
C GLN A 186 9.36 -11.82 24.12
N VAL A 187 8.91 -13.06 24.31
CA VAL A 187 7.61 -13.51 23.79
C VAL A 187 6.51 -12.86 24.63
N SER A 188 5.61 -12.10 24.02
CA SER A 188 4.54 -11.36 24.74
C SER A 188 3.59 -12.23 25.57
N GLN A 189 3.54 -13.53 25.30
CA GLN A 189 2.74 -14.52 26.05
C GLN A 189 3.58 -15.33 27.05
N ALA A 190 4.87 -15.01 27.21
CA ALA A 190 5.72 -15.69 28.18
C ALA A 190 5.23 -15.41 29.60
N LYS A 191 5.02 -16.48 30.35
CA LYS A 191 4.65 -16.42 31.78
C LYS A 191 5.85 -16.57 32.71
N LEU A 192 7.01 -16.92 32.17
CA LEU A 192 8.25 -17.14 32.91
C LEU A 192 9.27 -16.11 32.44
N THR A 193 10.21 -15.76 33.32
CA THR A 193 11.43 -14.99 33.01
C THR A 193 12.64 -15.91 33.04
N TRP A 194 13.81 -15.45 32.58
CA TRP A 194 15.04 -16.23 32.70
C TRP A 194 15.39 -16.55 34.16
N ALA A 195 15.18 -15.60 35.09
CA ALA A 195 15.37 -15.83 36.52
C ALA A 195 14.41 -16.91 37.07
N ALA A 196 13.14 -16.91 36.63
CA ALA A 196 12.19 -17.95 37.01
C ALA A 196 12.61 -19.33 36.45
N VAL A 197 13.13 -19.37 35.22
CA VAL A 197 13.64 -20.60 34.59
C VAL A 197 14.85 -21.14 35.33
N GLU A 198 15.78 -20.29 35.75
CA GLU A 198 16.94 -20.66 36.56
C GLU A 198 16.50 -21.24 37.90
N HIS A 199 15.57 -20.58 38.59
CA HIS A 199 14.99 -21.11 39.83
C HIS A 199 14.28 -22.45 39.62
N ILE A 200 13.49 -22.61 38.56
CA ILE A 200 12.83 -23.89 38.23
C ILE A 200 13.86 -25.01 38.00
N ARG A 201 15.00 -24.69 37.39
CA ARG A 201 16.06 -25.67 37.07
C ARG A 201 16.86 -26.09 38.30
N SER A 202 17.15 -25.15 39.20
CA SER A 202 17.92 -25.41 40.43
C SER A 202 17.08 -25.93 41.59
N SER A 203 15.77 -25.65 41.60
CA SER A 203 14.87 -26.04 42.68
C SER A 203 14.66 -27.55 42.77
N THR A 204 14.62 -28.08 44.00
CA THR A 204 14.26 -29.47 44.32
C THR A 204 12.76 -29.68 44.48
N GLU A 205 11.96 -28.60 44.41
CA GLU A 205 10.51 -28.64 44.56
C GLU A 205 9.82 -29.51 43.50
N THR A 206 8.61 -29.97 43.85
CA THR A 206 7.78 -30.73 42.93
C THR A 206 7.32 -29.87 41.76
N ARG A 207 7.09 -30.52 40.61
CA ARG A 207 6.59 -29.84 39.41
C ARG A 207 5.22 -29.20 39.65
N GLU A 208 4.39 -29.78 40.52
CA GLU A 208 3.07 -29.26 40.91
C GLU A 208 3.20 -27.99 41.78
N THR A 209 4.15 -27.96 42.71
CA THR A 209 4.43 -26.77 43.54
C THR A 209 4.92 -25.62 42.66
N LEU A 210 5.93 -25.85 41.82
CA LEU A 210 6.46 -24.82 40.93
C LEU A 210 5.44 -24.35 39.89
N ALA A 211 4.59 -25.24 39.38
CA ALA A 211 3.52 -24.90 38.45
C ALA A 211 2.51 -23.93 39.07
N ARG A 212 2.11 -24.16 40.33
CA ARG A 212 1.24 -23.24 41.08
C ARG A 212 1.92 -21.91 41.34
N LEU A 213 3.18 -21.94 41.79
CA LEU A 213 3.97 -20.75 42.08
C LEU A 213 4.03 -19.79 40.87
N TYR A 214 4.35 -20.34 39.70
CA TYR A 214 4.51 -19.56 38.47
C TYR A 214 3.24 -19.47 37.61
N ARG A 215 2.11 -20.03 38.07
CA ARG A 215 0.82 -20.05 37.34
C ARG A 215 0.94 -20.60 35.91
N VAL A 216 1.75 -21.65 35.75
CA VAL A 216 1.94 -22.40 34.50
C VAL A 216 1.50 -23.85 34.67
N SER A 217 1.40 -24.61 33.57
CA SER A 217 1.11 -26.04 33.67
C SER A 217 2.31 -26.83 34.20
N PRO A 218 2.11 -27.94 34.93
CA PRO A 218 3.19 -28.85 35.34
C PRO A 218 4.04 -29.36 34.15
N THR A 219 3.42 -29.51 32.97
CA THR A 219 4.11 -29.84 31.72
C THR A 219 5.10 -28.75 31.29
N THR A 220 4.81 -27.48 31.56
CA THR A 220 5.73 -26.36 31.29
C THR A 220 6.97 -26.50 32.16
N ILE A 221 6.80 -26.75 33.47
CA ILE A 221 7.90 -26.99 34.40
C ILE A 221 8.77 -28.17 33.95
N TYR A 222 8.15 -29.29 33.57
CA TYR A 222 8.87 -30.45 33.02
C TYR A 222 9.70 -30.08 31.78
N LYS A 223 9.13 -29.34 30.82
CA LYS A 223 9.85 -28.93 29.60
C LYS A 223 11.03 -27.99 29.89
N VAL A 224 10.89 -27.11 30.89
CA VAL A 224 11.95 -26.20 31.35
C VAL A 224 13.10 -26.99 31.98
N ARG A 225 12.81 -27.93 32.90
CA ARG A 225 13.82 -28.76 33.59
C ARG A 225 14.54 -29.73 32.64
N THR A 226 13.82 -30.25 31.64
CA THR A 226 14.39 -31.15 30.62
C THR A 226 15.03 -30.41 29.45
N TRP A 227 15.19 -29.09 29.52
CA TRP A 227 15.80 -28.27 28.47
C TRP A 227 15.12 -28.40 27.10
N LYS A 228 13.86 -28.86 27.06
CA LYS A 228 13.07 -28.93 25.82
C LYS A 228 12.66 -27.53 25.36
N THR A 229 12.46 -26.60 26.30
CA THR A 229 12.20 -25.17 26.10
C THR A 229 13.26 -24.32 26.82
N TRP A 230 13.28 -23.00 26.57
CA TRP A 230 14.21 -22.05 27.20
C TRP A 230 15.68 -22.46 27.05
N ARG A 231 16.08 -22.81 25.81
CA ARG A 231 17.40 -23.40 25.51
C ARG A 231 18.54 -22.39 25.48
N THR A 232 18.30 -21.25 24.85
CA THR A 232 19.30 -20.22 24.61
C THR A 232 18.79 -18.93 25.20
N LYS A 233 19.51 -18.40 26.20
CA LYS A 233 19.32 -17.02 26.66
C LYS A 233 19.85 -16.11 25.55
N PRO A 234 19.06 -15.14 25.03
CA PRO A 234 19.61 -14.08 24.21
C PRO A 234 20.81 -13.49 24.96
N ALA A 235 21.91 -13.17 24.27
CA ALA A 235 23.02 -12.48 24.93
C ALA A 235 22.43 -11.22 25.58
N ASP A 236 22.76 -10.98 26.85
CA ASP A 236 22.48 -9.68 27.45
C ASP A 236 23.22 -8.67 26.55
N ASP A 237 22.52 -7.69 25.98
CA ASP A 237 23.12 -6.61 25.21
C ASP A 237 24.10 -5.90 26.16
N LEU A 238 25.36 -6.33 26.17
CA LEU A 238 26.44 -5.58 26.78
C LEU A 238 26.44 -4.23 26.07
N PRO A 239 26.35 -3.11 26.80
CA PRO A 239 26.50 -1.80 26.18
C PRO A 239 27.83 -1.80 25.41
N PRO A 240 27.89 -1.14 24.23
CA PRO A 240 29.14 -1.04 23.51
C PRO A 240 30.22 -0.50 24.45
N GLU A 241 31.34 -1.22 24.55
CA GLU A 241 32.53 -0.74 25.27
C GLU A 241 32.89 0.66 24.73
N GLU A 242 33.12 1.60 25.64
CA GLU A 242 33.38 3.03 25.38
C GLU A 242 34.57 3.28 24.45
#